data_AF-A0A933B4J0-F1
#
_entry.id   AF-A0A933B4J0-F1
#
_cell.length_a   1.000
_cell.length_b   1.000
_cell.length_c   1.000
_cell.angle_alpha   90.00
_cell.angle_beta   90.00
_cell.angle_gamma   90.00
#
_symmetry.space_group_name_H-M   'P 1'
#
loop_
_entity.id
_entity.type
_entity.pdbx_description
1 polymer ?
#
loop_
_entity_poly.entity_id
_entity_poly.type
_entity_poly.pdbx_seq_one_letter_code
_entity_poly.pdbx_strand_id
1 'polypeptide(L)'
;FEDHLFLVLHFPRFDKQRRLTIPSEVDVFVGANYVVTVHTGELRPLVKLTDEGLELDLSYFDFYTFDRRPHLYHPKLVALIGPPRTPEEPITERHHEIAGAMQRVFVEAVTHLLRLTKQVGGGSGNIALSGGAAMNCVFNGLLDRLDVYGDSFISSCPDDGGVSVGAALLAYYRANGQARRTTPLTHNYWGPSFSDEQIAETIQKFKIRAEQPADLVEQVARALADGQLVGWFQGAMEFGHRALGNRSILADPREATTKDRVNSAVKYRESFRPFAPAVLAERAEELFALRPGRKVRFMERVTWVRPEWKDRLGAVTHVDGTARVQTVERDVNPRFYDLIAAFGRLTGVPVLLNTSFNLNGEPIVCTPEHAIRTFYSCGLDLLVLGPSLIRKDA
;
A
#
# COMPACT_ATOMS: atom_id res chain seq x y z
N PHE A 1 19.57 -3.53 27.79
CA PHE A 1 20.04 -4.82 27.26
C PHE A 1 20.95 -5.42 28.33
N GLU A 2 20.40 -6.18 29.27
CA GLU A 2 21.14 -6.61 30.49
C GLU A 2 21.61 -8.08 30.44
N ASP A 3 21.16 -8.88 29.46
CA ASP A 3 21.33 -10.34 29.46
C ASP A 3 22.26 -10.92 28.36
N HIS A 4 23.00 -10.08 27.64
CA HIS A 4 23.94 -10.55 26.62
C HIS A 4 25.18 -9.66 26.46
N LEU A 5 26.29 -10.29 26.09
CA LEU A 5 27.54 -9.64 25.72
C LEU A 5 27.63 -9.55 24.19
N PHE A 6 27.85 -8.35 23.66
CA PHE A 6 28.09 -8.10 22.24
C PHE A 6 29.58 -7.80 22.01
N LEU A 7 30.22 -8.57 21.14
CA LEU A 7 31.64 -8.44 20.78
C LEU A 7 31.77 -8.23 19.28
N VAL A 8 32.48 -7.18 18.89
CA VAL A 8 32.83 -6.91 17.48
C VAL A 8 34.32 -7.19 17.31
N LEU A 9 34.65 -8.13 16.42
CA LEU A 9 36.04 -8.53 16.15
C LEU A 9 36.41 -8.11 14.72
N HIS A 10 37.28 -7.10 14.60
CA HIS A 10 37.84 -6.70 13.31
C HIS A 10 39.16 -7.44 13.06
N PHE A 11 39.31 -8.02 11.87
CA PHE A 11 40.58 -8.61 11.45
C PHE A 11 40.83 -8.43 9.94
N PRO A 12 42.09 -8.23 9.54
CA PRO A 12 42.45 -8.16 8.13
C PRO A 12 42.36 -9.53 7.46
N ARG A 13 41.59 -9.66 6.37
CA ARG A 13 41.56 -10.84 5.50
C ARG A 13 42.27 -10.53 4.18
N PHE A 14 43.21 -11.38 3.79
CA PHE A 14 43.87 -11.24 2.49
C PHE A 14 43.02 -11.84 1.36
N ASP A 15 42.57 -11.01 0.43
CA ASP A 15 41.86 -11.43 -0.79
C ASP A 15 42.89 -11.86 -1.85
N LYS A 16 42.96 -13.17 -2.10
CA LYS A 16 43.91 -13.75 -3.06
C LYS A 16 43.64 -13.36 -4.52
N GLN A 17 42.38 -13.09 -4.89
CA GLN A 17 42.00 -12.71 -6.25
C GLN A 17 42.36 -11.24 -6.52
N ARG A 18 42.15 -10.38 -5.53
CA ARG A 18 42.43 -8.93 -5.63
C ARG A 18 43.85 -8.55 -5.19
N ARG A 19 44.57 -9.47 -4.56
CA ARG A 19 45.91 -9.27 -3.96
C ARG A 19 45.95 -8.10 -2.99
N LEU A 20 44.86 -7.87 -2.25
CA LEU A 20 44.72 -6.78 -1.29
C LEU A 20 44.21 -7.34 0.04
N THR A 21 44.66 -6.73 1.14
CA THR A 21 44.12 -7.00 2.47
C THR A 21 42.88 -6.13 2.66
N ILE A 22 41.74 -6.77 2.92
CA ILE A 22 40.47 -6.10 3.17
C ILE A 22 40.08 -6.26 4.65
N PRO A 23 39.49 -5.23 5.27
CA PRO A 23 38.94 -5.36 6.62
C PRO A 23 37.78 -6.36 6.62
N SER A 24 37.75 -7.22 7.63
CA SER A 24 36.69 -8.20 7.87
C SER A 24 36.21 -8.06 9.31
N GLU A 25 34.94 -8.33 9.55
CA GLU A 25 34.33 -8.16 10.87
C GLU A 25 33.55 -9.42 11.26
N VAL A 26 33.63 -9.83 12.51
CA VAL A 26 32.78 -10.88 13.06
C VAL A 26 32.11 -10.33 14.29
N ASP A 27 30.78 -10.30 14.21
CA ASP A 27 29.91 -9.92 15.30
C ASP A 27 29.52 -11.17 16.08
N VAL A 28 29.73 -11.13 17.39
CA VAL A 28 29.44 -12.24 18.29
C VAL A 28 28.47 -11.78 19.37
N PHE A 29 27.32 -12.43 19.44
CA PHE A 29 26.37 -12.29 20.53
C PHE A 29 26.47 -13.50 21.45
N VAL A 30 26.80 -13.27 22.72
CA VAL A 30 26.90 -14.32 23.74
C VAL A 30 25.80 -14.11 24.76
N GLY A 31 24.85 -15.05 24.81
CA GLY A 31 23.86 -15.17 25.88
C GLY A 31 24.25 -16.28 26.85
N ALA A 32 23.51 -16.41 27.96
CA ALA A 32 23.83 -17.37 29.03
C ALA A 32 23.97 -18.83 28.54
N ASN A 33 23.22 -19.21 27.49
CA ASN A 33 23.18 -20.59 26.97
C ASN A 33 23.37 -20.67 25.45
N TYR A 34 23.82 -19.60 24.77
CA TYR A 34 23.98 -19.59 23.33
C TYR A 34 25.10 -18.65 22.87
N VAL A 35 25.68 -18.95 21.71
CA VAL A 35 26.61 -18.08 20.99
C VAL A 35 26.12 -17.97 19.55
N VAL A 36 25.82 -16.76 19.11
CA VAL A 36 25.51 -16.46 17.70
C VAL A 36 26.70 -15.72 17.12
N THR A 37 27.36 -16.33 16.13
CA THR A 37 28.39 -15.67 15.34
C THR A 37 27.81 -15.28 13.98
N VAL A 38 27.77 -13.98 13.69
CA VAL A 38 27.45 -13.48 12.34
C VAL A 38 28.77 -13.31 11.61
N HIS A 39 29.08 -14.24 10.70
CA HIS A 39 30.28 -14.13 9.87
C HIS A 39 30.01 -13.17 8.71
N THR A 40 30.67 -12.01 8.70
CA THR A 40 30.83 -11.24 7.44
C THR A 40 32.02 -11.82 6.68
N GLY A 41 31.75 -12.45 5.53
CA GLY A 41 32.78 -13.19 4.80
C GLY A 41 32.50 -13.41 3.33
N GLU A 42 31.31 -13.88 2.95
CA GLU A 42 31.00 -14.20 1.53
C GLU A 42 29.53 -13.98 1.13
N LEU A 43 28.80 -13.13 1.82
CA LEU A 43 27.60 -12.54 1.21
C LEU A 43 28.08 -11.37 0.35
N ARG A 44 28.47 -11.63 -0.91
CA ARG A 44 28.55 -10.55 -1.89
C ARG A 44 27.17 -9.89 -1.89
N PRO A 45 27.06 -8.58 -1.62
CA PRO A 45 25.75 -7.95 -1.64
C PRO A 45 25.19 -8.15 -3.04
N LEU A 46 23.95 -8.67 -3.12
CA LEU A 46 23.27 -8.92 -4.39
C LEU A 46 23.22 -7.63 -5.22
N VAL A 47 23.20 -6.48 -4.55
CA VAL A 47 23.24 -5.15 -5.13
C VAL A 47 24.54 -4.47 -4.73
N LYS A 48 25.28 -3.94 -5.70
CA LYS A 48 26.43 -3.07 -5.50
C LYS A 48 26.04 -1.67 -5.95
N LEU A 49 26.16 -0.70 -5.05
CA LEU A 49 25.96 0.72 -5.38
C LEU A 49 27.23 1.25 -6.04
N THR A 50 27.07 1.99 -7.14
CA THR A 50 28.17 2.60 -7.91
C THR A 50 27.94 4.09 -8.03
N ASP A 51 28.97 4.85 -8.38
CA ASP A 51 28.84 6.32 -8.55
C ASP A 51 27.86 6.71 -9.68
N GLU A 52 27.50 5.77 -10.55
CA GLU A 52 26.59 6.00 -11.68
C GLU A 52 25.22 5.31 -11.50
N GLY A 53 25.04 4.46 -10.48
CA GLY A 53 23.79 3.75 -10.26
C GLY A 53 23.90 2.55 -9.33
N LEU A 54 23.35 1.43 -9.77
CA LEU A 54 23.42 0.15 -9.06
C LEU A 54 23.70 -0.99 -10.04
N GLU A 55 24.44 -1.98 -9.57
CA GLU A 55 24.70 -3.24 -10.26
C GLU A 55 24.06 -4.38 -9.46
N LEU A 56 23.30 -5.25 -10.14
CA LEU A 56 22.72 -6.45 -9.55
C LEU A 56 23.56 -7.67 -9.98
N ASP A 57 23.94 -8.54 -9.04
CA ASP A 57 24.54 -9.84 -9.37
C ASP A 57 23.47 -10.73 -10.00
N LEU A 58 23.41 -10.67 -11.33
CA LEU A 58 22.46 -11.41 -12.13
C LEU A 58 22.63 -12.94 -11.99
N SER A 59 23.74 -13.46 -11.48
CA SER A 59 23.93 -14.91 -11.33
C SER A 59 22.98 -15.58 -10.31
N TYR A 60 22.24 -14.78 -9.53
CA TYR A 60 21.19 -15.24 -8.63
C TYR A 60 19.80 -15.32 -9.27
N PHE A 61 19.64 -14.84 -10.50
CA PHE A 61 18.35 -14.67 -11.15
C PHE A 61 18.32 -15.34 -12.53
N ASP A 62 17.14 -15.79 -12.95
CA ASP A 62 16.94 -16.40 -14.27
C ASP A 62 15.92 -15.58 -15.12
N PHE A 63 15.37 -14.47 -14.61
CA PHE A 63 14.31 -13.70 -15.28
C PHE A 63 14.76 -12.98 -16.58
N TYR A 64 16.05 -12.65 -16.71
CA TYR A 64 16.58 -11.89 -17.84
C TYR A 64 17.05 -12.79 -18.99
N THR A 65 17.18 -14.10 -18.73
CA THR A 65 17.37 -15.10 -19.77
C THR A 65 15.99 -15.49 -20.28
N PHE A 66 15.48 -14.74 -21.25
CA PHE A 66 14.12 -14.76 -21.82
C PHE A 66 13.62 -16.10 -22.40
N ASP A 67 14.23 -17.24 -22.07
CA ASP A 67 13.85 -18.54 -22.61
C ASP A 67 14.12 -19.66 -21.56
N ARG A 68 13.06 -20.41 -21.20
CA ARG A 68 13.07 -21.82 -20.70
C ARG A 68 13.16 -22.17 -19.22
N ARG A 69 13.03 -21.28 -18.24
CA ARG A 69 13.01 -21.72 -16.82
C ARG A 69 11.68 -21.48 -16.13
N PRO A 70 11.15 -22.46 -15.35
CA PRO A 70 9.87 -22.33 -14.65
C PRO A 70 9.92 -21.35 -13.47
N HIS A 71 11.09 -20.79 -13.14
CA HIS A 71 11.32 -19.98 -11.95
C HIS A 71 12.10 -18.71 -12.29
N LEU A 72 11.87 -17.63 -11.52
CA LEU A 72 12.49 -16.32 -11.71
C LEU A 72 13.90 -16.21 -11.08
N TYR A 73 14.34 -17.25 -10.36
CA TYR A 73 15.56 -17.25 -9.55
C TYR A 73 16.43 -18.49 -9.83
N HIS A 74 17.74 -18.31 -9.69
CA HIS A 74 18.73 -19.37 -9.83
C HIS A 74 18.83 -20.19 -8.53
N PRO A 75 19.21 -21.49 -8.55
CA PRO A 75 19.50 -22.27 -7.34
C PRO A 75 20.53 -21.64 -6.38
N LYS A 76 21.35 -20.70 -6.87
CA LYS A 76 22.24 -19.88 -6.03
C LYS A 76 21.47 -19.04 -5.02
N LEU A 77 20.31 -18.47 -5.42
CA LEU A 77 19.46 -17.71 -4.51
C LEU A 77 18.86 -18.64 -3.45
N VAL A 78 18.47 -19.85 -3.84
CA VAL A 78 18.00 -20.88 -2.89
C VAL A 78 19.09 -21.27 -1.90
N ALA A 79 20.34 -21.45 -2.35
CA ALA A 79 21.46 -21.72 -1.46
C ALA A 79 21.76 -20.55 -0.51
N LEU A 80 21.50 -19.31 -0.97
CA LEU A 80 21.76 -18.08 -0.22
C LEU A 80 20.73 -17.83 0.88
N ILE A 81 19.45 -17.83 0.52
CA ILE A 81 18.35 -17.41 1.41
C ILE A 81 17.42 -18.56 1.78
N GLY A 82 17.67 -19.76 1.30
CA GLY A 82 16.89 -20.98 1.51
C GLY A 82 15.80 -21.23 0.45
N PRO A 83 15.07 -22.35 0.55
CA PRO A 83 14.06 -22.74 -0.43
C PRO A 83 12.84 -21.80 -0.46
N PRO A 84 12.12 -21.77 -1.60
CA PRO A 84 10.82 -21.09 -1.70
C PRO A 84 9.80 -21.75 -0.77
N ARG A 85 8.88 -20.95 -0.24
CA ARG A 85 7.70 -21.43 0.50
C ARG A 85 6.61 -21.88 -0.49
N THR A 86 5.89 -22.96 -0.22
CA THR A 86 4.64 -23.28 -0.92
C THR A 86 3.47 -22.45 -0.36
N PRO A 87 2.37 -22.22 -1.11
CA PRO A 87 1.23 -21.45 -0.61
C PRO A 87 0.64 -21.94 0.71
N GLU A 88 0.71 -23.24 1.00
CA GLU A 88 0.11 -23.91 2.17
C GLU A 88 1.03 -23.92 3.40
N GLU A 89 2.34 -23.76 3.23
CA GLU A 89 3.30 -23.80 4.35
C GLU A 89 3.15 -22.59 5.28
N PRO A 90 3.45 -22.71 6.59
CA PRO A 90 3.39 -21.56 7.48
C PRO A 90 4.41 -20.48 7.10
N ILE A 91 4.06 -19.21 7.35
CA ILE A 91 5.01 -18.11 7.31
C ILE A 91 5.82 -18.15 8.61
N THR A 92 7.15 -18.26 8.52
CA THR A 92 8.06 -18.37 9.66
C THR A 92 8.87 -17.09 9.83
N GLU A 93 9.60 -16.97 10.94
CA GLU A 93 10.49 -15.84 11.22
C GLU A 93 11.50 -15.59 10.08
N ARG A 94 12.09 -16.65 9.52
CA ARG A 94 12.95 -16.56 8.32
C ARG A 94 12.29 -15.78 7.18
N HIS A 95 11.00 -16.01 6.91
CA HIS A 95 10.30 -15.30 5.84
C HIS A 95 10.14 -13.80 6.18
N HIS A 96 9.87 -13.47 7.43
CA HIS A 96 9.82 -12.08 7.90
C HIS A 96 11.18 -11.39 7.80
N GLU A 97 12.26 -12.08 8.19
CA GLU A 97 13.63 -11.56 8.10
C GLU A 97 14.06 -11.30 6.65
N ILE A 98 13.77 -12.23 5.73
CA ILE A 98 14.03 -12.07 4.30
C ILE A 98 13.25 -10.87 3.75
N ALA A 99 11.95 -10.76 4.05
CA ALA A 99 11.13 -9.64 3.60
C ALA A 99 11.64 -8.28 4.14
N GLY A 100 12.00 -8.24 5.43
CA GLY A 100 12.57 -7.06 6.07
C GLY A 100 13.93 -6.68 5.49
N ALA A 101 14.80 -7.65 5.24
CA ALA A 101 16.11 -7.42 4.60
C ALA A 101 15.94 -6.89 3.17
N MET A 102 15.05 -7.50 2.38
CA MET A 102 14.74 -7.04 1.01
C MET A 102 14.22 -5.59 1.02
N GLN A 103 13.32 -5.24 1.94
CA GLN A 103 12.82 -3.87 2.07
C GLN A 103 13.94 -2.88 2.44
N ARG A 104 14.86 -3.25 3.35
CA ARG A 104 16.00 -2.40 3.71
C ARG A 104 16.95 -2.18 2.53
N VAL A 105 17.34 -3.25 1.83
CA VAL A 105 18.19 -3.17 0.63
C VAL A 105 17.52 -2.35 -0.46
N PHE A 106 16.21 -2.50 -0.67
CA PHE A 106 15.45 -1.68 -1.61
C PHE A 106 15.52 -0.19 -1.24
N VAL A 107 15.26 0.17 0.02
CA VAL A 107 15.31 1.56 0.48
C VAL A 107 16.72 2.14 0.31
N GLU A 108 17.76 1.39 0.66
CA GLU A 108 19.16 1.80 0.49
C GLU A 108 19.48 2.08 -0.99
N ALA A 109 19.18 1.12 -1.86
CA ALA A 109 19.45 1.23 -3.29
C ALA A 109 18.69 2.39 -3.94
N VAL A 110 17.41 2.56 -3.64
CA VAL A 110 16.62 3.65 -4.23
C VAL A 110 17.02 5.00 -3.62
N THR A 111 17.40 5.07 -2.34
CA THR A 111 17.94 6.31 -1.75
C THR A 111 19.22 6.74 -2.45
N HIS A 112 20.10 5.79 -2.77
CA HIS A 112 21.30 6.05 -3.56
C HIS A 112 20.94 6.61 -4.94
N LEU A 113 20.01 5.97 -5.66
CA LEU A 113 19.53 6.47 -6.95
C LEU A 113 18.93 7.88 -6.85
N LEU A 114 18.14 8.18 -5.80
CA LEU A 114 17.57 9.50 -5.57
C LEU A 114 18.65 10.58 -5.41
N ARG A 115 19.75 10.26 -4.73
CA ARG A 115 20.88 11.20 -4.56
C ARG A 115 21.58 11.43 -5.89
N LEU A 116 21.81 10.38 -6.68
CA LEU A 116 22.36 10.52 -8.03
C LEU A 116 21.45 11.37 -8.93
N THR A 117 20.14 11.10 -8.92
CA THR A 117 19.18 11.92 -9.71
C THR A 117 19.16 13.37 -9.25
N LYS A 118 19.41 13.65 -7.97
CA LYS A 118 19.51 15.03 -7.46
C LYS A 118 20.76 15.74 -7.99
N GLN A 119 21.89 15.02 -8.05
CA GLN A 119 23.16 15.53 -8.56
C GLN A 119 23.09 15.84 -10.06
N VAL A 120 22.50 14.94 -10.86
CA VAL A 120 22.43 15.12 -12.33
C VAL A 120 21.18 15.86 -12.81
N GLY A 121 20.15 15.99 -11.96
CA GLY A 121 18.80 16.44 -12.32
C GLY A 121 18.60 17.96 -12.41
N GLY A 122 19.66 18.74 -12.60
CA GLY A 122 19.56 20.17 -12.95
C GLY A 122 18.95 21.09 -11.88
N GLY A 123 19.00 20.71 -10.60
CA GLY A 123 18.64 21.59 -9.48
C GLY A 123 17.17 21.58 -9.06
N SER A 124 16.31 20.69 -9.60
CA SER A 124 14.91 20.58 -9.14
C SER A 124 14.83 20.28 -7.64
N GLY A 125 13.95 21.00 -6.94
CA GLY A 125 13.59 20.73 -5.54
C GLY A 125 12.73 19.47 -5.38
N ASN A 126 12.08 18.99 -6.45
CA ASN A 126 11.04 17.97 -6.39
C ASN A 126 11.37 16.76 -7.26
N ILE A 127 10.79 15.60 -6.93
CA ILE A 127 10.91 14.35 -7.67
C ILE A 127 9.53 13.78 -8.05
N ALA A 128 9.43 13.15 -9.22
CA ALA A 128 8.28 12.33 -9.60
C ALA A 128 8.73 10.88 -9.75
N LEU A 129 7.97 9.94 -9.18
CA LEU A 129 8.29 8.52 -9.19
C LEU A 129 7.23 7.73 -9.98
N SER A 130 7.71 6.83 -10.84
CA SER A 130 6.91 5.87 -11.61
C SER A 130 7.68 4.55 -11.71
N GLY A 131 7.07 3.53 -12.32
CA GLY A 131 7.50 2.14 -12.33
C GLY A 131 6.88 1.36 -11.16
N GLY A 132 6.76 0.03 -11.32
CA GLY A 132 6.16 -0.83 -10.28
C GLY A 132 6.84 -0.73 -8.91
N ALA A 133 8.14 -0.38 -8.88
CA ALA A 133 8.88 -0.09 -7.66
C ALA A 133 8.28 1.07 -6.84
N ALA A 134 7.69 2.08 -7.50
CA ALA A 134 7.05 3.22 -6.85
C ALA A 134 5.69 2.87 -6.22
N MET A 135 5.19 1.64 -6.35
CA MET A 135 4.06 1.14 -5.55
C MET A 135 4.45 0.81 -4.10
N ASN A 136 5.74 0.85 -3.76
CA ASN A 136 6.23 0.57 -2.42
C ASN A 136 5.86 1.72 -1.45
N CYS A 137 4.68 1.62 -0.87
CA CYS A 137 4.16 2.65 0.04
C CYS A 137 5.00 2.84 1.31
N VAL A 138 5.76 1.82 1.74
CA VAL A 138 6.70 1.92 2.87
C VAL A 138 7.83 2.86 2.50
N PHE A 139 8.48 2.63 1.36
CA PHE A 139 9.51 3.53 0.82
C PHE A 139 8.97 4.95 0.58
N ASN A 140 7.78 5.07 -0.02
CA ASN A 140 7.18 6.38 -0.29
C ASN A 140 6.91 7.17 1.01
N GLY A 141 6.62 6.47 2.12
CA GLY A 141 6.50 7.08 3.46
C GLY A 141 7.82 7.56 4.05
N LEU A 142 8.96 7.03 3.58
CA LEU A 142 10.29 7.44 4.01
C LEU A 142 10.83 8.64 3.23
N LEU A 143 10.32 8.96 2.05
CA LEU A 143 10.81 10.05 1.20
C LEU A 143 10.94 11.39 1.95
N ASP A 144 9.93 11.71 2.76
CA ASP A 144 9.90 12.93 3.58
C ASP A 144 10.97 12.93 4.69
N ARG A 145 11.48 11.77 5.11
CA ARG A 145 12.56 11.63 6.11
C ARG A 145 13.95 11.53 5.48
N LEU A 146 14.04 11.00 4.27
CA LEU A 146 15.31 10.90 3.52
C LEU A 146 15.85 12.27 3.11
N ASP A 147 14.95 13.26 2.97
CA ASP A 147 15.25 14.68 2.74
C ASP A 147 16.17 14.96 1.54
N VAL A 148 16.08 14.11 0.51
CA VAL A 148 16.81 14.29 -0.76
C VAL A 148 16.11 15.33 -1.66
N TYR A 149 14.78 15.34 -1.60
CA TYR A 149 13.91 16.27 -2.33
C TYR A 149 12.94 16.93 -1.36
N GLY A 150 12.59 18.19 -1.62
CA GLY A 150 11.62 18.95 -0.84
C GLY A 150 10.19 18.44 -1.05
N ASP A 151 9.88 17.91 -2.23
CA ASP A 151 8.59 17.27 -2.49
C ASP A 151 8.70 16.05 -3.43
N SER A 152 7.75 15.12 -3.32
CA SER A 152 7.61 13.93 -4.14
C SER A 152 6.18 13.79 -4.67
N PHE A 153 6.06 13.45 -5.95
CA PHE A 153 4.81 13.05 -6.59
C PHE A 153 4.86 11.58 -6.99
N ILE A 154 3.83 10.83 -6.60
CA ILE A 154 3.61 9.44 -7.02
C ILE A 154 2.20 9.36 -7.60
N SER A 155 2.10 8.82 -8.81
CA SER A 155 0.81 8.65 -9.51
C SER A 155 -0.10 7.63 -8.80
N SER A 156 -1.40 7.67 -9.06
CA SER A 156 -2.37 6.66 -8.60
C SER A 156 -2.13 5.27 -9.17
N CYS A 157 -1.42 5.20 -10.30
CA CYS A 157 -1.07 3.99 -11.03
C CYS A 157 0.36 4.15 -11.56
N PRO A 158 1.39 4.05 -10.68
CA PRO A 158 2.76 4.32 -11.09
C PRO A 158 3.38 3.15 -11.85
N ASP A 159 2.80 1.96 -11.76
CA ASP A 159 3.20 0.75 -12.48
C ASP A 159 2.77 0.77 -13.95
N ASP A 160 2.89 -0.38 -14.62
CA ASP A 160 2.72 -0.51 -16.06
C ASP A 160 1.30 -0.11 -16.54
N GLY A 161 0.29 -0.20 -15.66
CA GLY A 161 -1.06 0.31 -15.97
C GLY A 161 -1.07 1.80 -16.31
N GLY A 162 -0.22 2.60 -15.67
CA GLY A 162 -0.08 4.04 -15.91
C GLY A 162 0.59 4.40 -17.23
N VAL A 163 1.27 3.46 -17.89
CA VAL A 163 1.95 3.69 -19.18
C VAL A 163 0.95 4.09 -20.26
N SER A 164 -0.29 3.57 -20.19
CA SER A 164 -1.39 3.98 -21.10
C SER A 164 -1.66 5.49 -21.04
N VAL A 165 -1.74 6.05 -19.83
CA VAL A 165 -1.93 7.49 -19.60
C VAL A 165 -0.70 8.28 -20.05
N GLY A 166 0.50 7.80 -19.69
CA GLY A 166 1.76 8.43 -20.09
C GLY A 166 1.94 8.50 -21.60
N ALA A 167 1.61 7.42 -22.32
CA ALA A 167 1.69 7.33 -23.78
C ALA A 167 0.69 8.29 -24.45
N ALA A 168 -0.55 8.35 -23.96
CA ALA A 168 -1.56 9.27 -24.47
C ALA A 168 -1.14 10.74 -24.27
N LEU A 169 -0.63 11.09 -23.08
CA LEU A 169 -0.12 12.43 -22.80
C LEU A 169 1.09 12.78 -23.66
N LEU A 170 2.02 11.84 -23.86
CA LEU A 170 3.19 12.05 -24.72
C LEU A 170 2.78 12.32 -26.17
N ALA A 171 1.85 11.53 -26.71
CA ALA A 171 1.31 11.73 -28.05
C ALA A 171 0.60 13.09 -28.18
N TYR A 172 -0.25 13.44 -27.19
CA TYR A 172 -0.93 14.72 -27.14
C TYR A 172 0.05 15.91 -27.12
N TYR A 173 1.06 15.89 -26.25
CA TYR A 173 2.03 16.97 -26.16
C TYR A 173 2.87 17.10 -27.43
N ARG A 174 3.27 15.98 -28.05
CA ARG A 174 3.97 16.02 -29.34
C ARG A 174 3.12 16.64 -30.45
N ALA A 175 1.81 16.37 -30.46
CA ALA A 175 0.89 16.92 -31.45
C ALA A 175 0.52 18.40 -31.22
N ASN A 176 0.63 18.91 -29.98
CA ASN A 176 0.16 20.25 -29.58
C ASN A 176 1.31 21.18 -29.17
N GLY A 177 2.45 21.13 -29.85
CA GLY A 177 3.56 22.08 -29.64
C GLY A 177 4.26 21.95 -28.29
N GLN A 178 4.17 20.79 -27.64
CA GLN A 178 4.82 20.45 -26.37
C GLN A 178 4.40 21.27 -25.13
N ALA A 179 3.38 22.12 -25.26
CA ALA A 179 2.81 22.83 -24.12
C ALA A 179 2.19 21.82 -23.13
N ARG A 180 2.74 21.74 -21.93
CA ARG A 180 2.29 20.79 -20.90
C ARG A 180 1.10 21.38 -20.14
N ARG A 181 0.11 20.54 -19.85
CA ARG A 181 -0.95 20.89 -18.91
C ARG A 181 -0.39 20.86 -17.49
N THR A 182 -0.76 21.85 -16.69
CA THR A 182 -0.35 21.98 -15.28
C THR A 182 -1.45 21.59 -14.30
N THR A 183 -2.57 21.02 -14.78
CA THR A 183 -3.67 20.59 -13.94
C THR A 183 -3.21 19.51 -12.96
N PRO A 184 -3.33 19.73 -11.64
CA PRO A 184 -2.94 18.74 -10.64
C PRO A 184 -3.78 17.47 -10.77
N LEU A 185 -3.14 16.31 -10.60
CA LEU A 185 -3.86 15.05 -10.46
C LEU A 185 -4.45 14.94 -9.05
N THR A 186 -5.76 15.20 -8.94
CA THR A 186 -6.49 15.19 -7.66
C THR A 186 -7.31 13.93 -7.42
N HIS A 187 -7.62 13.16 -8.47
CA HIS A 187 -8.35 11.90 -8.38
C HIS A 187 -8.03 10.97 -9.55
N ASN A 188 -8.45 9.71 -9.44
CA ASN A 188 -8.33 8.69 -10.48
C ASN A 188 -9.67 8.04 -10.85
N TYR A 189 -10.81 8.66 -10.53
CA TYR A 189 -12.15 8.19 -10.90
C TYR A 189 -12.42 8.28 -12.42
N TRP A 190 -11.72 7.46 -13.22
CA TRP A 190 -11.79 7.43 -14.68
C TRP A 190 -12.35 6.12 -15.22
N GLY A 191 -12.73 5.20 -14.33
CA GLY A 191 -13.44 3.98 -14.69
C GLY A 191 -14.93 4.21 -14.91
N PRO A 192 -15.69 3.14 -15.22
CA PRO A 192 -17.12 3.23 -15.45
C PRO A 192 -17.91 3.78 -14.25
N SER A 193 -18.95 4.56 -14.55
CA SER A 193 -20.00 4.98 -13.61
C SER A 193 -21.35 4.46 -14.07
N PHE A 194 -22.27 4.25 -13.14
CA PHE A 194 -23.61 3.75 -13.40
C PHE A 194 -24.63 4.75 -12.87
N SER A 195 -25.66 5.05 -13.66
CA SER A 195 -26.75 5.95 -13.24
C SER A 195 -27.65 5.27 -12.22
N ASP A 196 -28.45 6.06 -11.50
CA ASP A 196 -29.39 5.56 -10.51
C ASP A 196 -30.44 4.64 -11.17
N GLU A 197 -30.82 4.91 -12.43
CA GLU A 197 -31.73 4.08 -13.23
C GLU A 197 -31.09 2.72 -13.54
N GLN A 198 -29.84 2.69 -14.02
CA GLN A 198 -29.12 1.45 -14.31
C GLN A 198 -28.98 0.58 -13.04
N ILE A 199 -28.73 1.21 -11.90
CA ILE A 199 -28.67 0.53 -10.60
C ILE A 199 -30.03 -0.04 -10.22
N ALA A 200 -31.10 0.74 -10.35
CA ALA A 200 -32.47 0.29 -10.05
C ALA A 200 -32.90 -0.88 -10.95
N GLU A 201 -32.56 -0.83 -12.24
CA GLU A 201 -32.79 -1.92 -13.19
C GLU A 201 -32.07 -3.21 -12.76
N THR A 202 -30.79 -3.12 -12.36
CA THR A 202 -30.05 -4.29 -11.88
C THR A 202 -30.65 -4.85 -10.58
N ILE A 203 -31.05 -4.00 -9.63
CA ILE A 203 -31.73 -4.42 -8.39
C ILE A 203 -33.04 -5.16 -8.70
N GLN A 204 -33.86 -4.60 -9.59
CA GLN A 204 -35.13 -5.19 -10.02
C GLN A 204 -34.91 -6.53 -10.75
N LYS A 205 -33.92 -6.60 -11.64
CA LYS A 205 -33.54 -7.80 -12.37
C LYS A 205 -33.20 -8.96 -11.43
N PHE A 206 -32.49 -8.69 -10.35
CA PHE A 206 -32.16 -9.70 -9.33
C PHE A 206 -33.24 -9.86 -8.24
N LYS A 207 -34.34 -9.09 -8.31
CA LYS A 207 -35.45 -9.11 -7.33
C LYS A 207 -34.96 -8.88 -5.88
N ILE A 208 -33.98 -8.00 -5.72
CA ILE A 208 -33.39 -7.67 -4.41
C ILE A 208 -34.25 -6.62 -3.72
N ARG A 209 -34.49 -6.80 -2.42
CA ARG A 209 -35.10 -5.78 -1.59
C ARG A 209 -34.08 -4.68 -1.30
N ALA A 210 -34.41 -3.46 -1.69
CA ALA A 210 -33.57 -2.28 -1.46
C ALA A 210 -34.41 -1.13 -0.90
N GLU A 211 -33.80 -0.34 -0.03
CA GLU A 211 -34.35 0.88 0.55
C GLU A 211 -33.69 2.10 -0.11
N GLN A 212 -34.39 3.23 -0.20
CA GLN A 212 -33.81 4.51 -0.64
C GLN A 212 -34.00 5.57 0.47
N PRO A 213 -33.18 5.51 1.53
CA PRO A 213 -33.31 6.45 2.63
C PRO A 213 -32.90 7.87 2.22
N ALA A 214 -33.69 8.86 2.64
CA ALA A 214 -33.37 10.27 2.41
C ALA A 214 -32.06 10.71 3.10
N ASP A 215 -31.74 10.09 4.24
CA ASP A 215 -30.56 10.32 5.07
C ASP A 215 -29.51 9.19 4.96
N LEU A 216 -29.33 8.64 3.76
CA LEU A 216 -28.44 7.50 3.49
C LEU A 216 -27.08 7.58 4.18
N VAL A 217 -26.41 8.75 4.11
CA VAL A 217 -25.09 8.97 4.71
C VAL A 217 -25.14 8.79 6.24
N GLU A 218 -26.15 9.34 6.91
CA GLU A 218 -26.30 9.24 8.36
C GLU A 218 -26.63 7.80 8.77
N GLN A 219 -27.47 7.10 8.03
CA GLN A 219 -27.79 5.70 8.31
C GLN A 219 -26.57 4.79 8.16
N VAL A 220 -25.77 4.99 7.11
CA VAL A 220 -24.54 4.22 6.89
C VAL A 220 -23.47 4.56 7.93
N ALA A 221 -23.35 5.83 8.32
CA ALA A 221 -22.44 6.23 9.40
C ALA A 221 -22.79 5.58 10.74
N ARG A 222 -24.09 5.51 11.09
CA ARG A 222 -24.57 4.78 12.28
C ARG A 222 -24.28 3.29 12.18
N ALA A 223 -24.61 2.67 11.05
CA ALA A 223 -24.31 1.26 10.83
C ALA A 223 -22.81 0.94 11.00
N LEU A 224 -21.93 1.78 10.45
CA LEU A 224 -20.48 1.65 10.65
C LEU A 224 -20.10 1.82 12.12
N ALA A 225 -20.67 2.80 12.83
CA ALA A 225 -20.40 3.04 14.25
C ALA A 225 -20.90 1.90 15.16
N ASP A 226 -21.95 1.21 14.74
CA ASP A 226 -22.48 -0.03 15.36
C ASP A 226 -21.66 -1.27 14.94
N GLY A 227 -20.60 -1.08 14.18
CA GLY A 227 -19.64 -2.11 13.79
C GLY A 227 -20.05 -2.92 12.56
N GLN A 228 -21.06 -2.52 11.78
CA GLN A 228 -21.43 -3.22 10.54
C GLN A 228 -20.37 -3.03 9.44
N LEU A 229 -20.15 -4.06 8.62
CA LEU A 229 -19.28 -4.04 7.46
C LEU A 229 -20.08 -3.64 6.21
N VAL A 230 -19.64 -2.58 5.52
CA VAL A 230 -20.40 -1.96 4.44
C VAL A 230 -19.67 -2.10 3.11
N GLY A 231 -20.28 -2.76 2.14
CA GLY A 231 -19.92 -2.62 0.73
C GLY A 231 -20.41 -1.27 0.20
N TRP A 232 -19.51 -0.48 -0.37
CA TRP A 232 -19.76 0.89 -0.78
C TRP A 232 -19.46 1.06 -2.27
N PHE A 233 -20.51 1.24 -3.07
CA PHE A 233 -20.46 1.39 -4.52
C PHE A 233 -21.07 2.72 -4.94
N GLN A 234 -20.22 3.67 -5.36
CA GLN A 234 -20.61 5.04 -5.71
C GLN A 234 -19.87 5.55 -6.95
N GLY A 235 -20.54 6.33 -7.78
CA GLY A 235 -19.91 7.10 -8.86
C GLY A 235 -18.99 6.31 -9.80
N ALA A 236 -18.03 7.00 -10.41
CA ALA A 236 -17.03 6.43 -11.31
C ALA A 236 -15.98 5.61 -10.57
N MET A 237 -15.67 4.41 -11.08
CA MET A 237 -14.65 3.53 -10.51
C MET A 237 -13.25 4.17 -10.54
N GLU A 238 -12.46 3.87 -9.51
CA GLU A 238 -11.05 4.22 -9.43
C GLU A 238 -10.22 3.50 -10.51
N PHE A 239 -9.33 4.22 -11.18
CA PHE A 239 -8.32 3.63 -12.06
C PHE A 239 -7.05 3.28 -11.28
N GLY A 240 -6.79 1.99 -11.11
CA GLY A 240 -5.60 1.45 -10.44
C GLY A 240 -5.94 0.35 -9.43
N HIS A 241 -4.99 0.05 -8.55
CA HIS A 241 -5.03 -1.11 -7.65
C HIS A 241 -5.74 -0.87 -6.31
N ARG A 242 -6.17 0.37 -6.05
CA ARG A 242 -6.68 0.81 -4.75
C ARG A 242 -8.12 1.27 -4.87
N ALA A 243 -8.95 0.79 -3.96
CA ALA A 243 -10.24 1.40 -3.70
C ALA A 243 -10.01 2.67 -2.86
N LEU A 244 -10.58 3.78 -3.32
CA LEU A 244 -10.39 5.13 -2.78
C LEU A 244 -11.74 5.79 -2.48
N GLY A 245 -12.75 5.00 -2.12
CA GLY A 245 -14.06 5.50 -1.68
C GLY A 245 -15.20 5.35 -2.69
N ASN A 246 -14.99 4.71 -3.84
CA ASN A 246 -16.05 4.46 -4.83
C ASN A 246 -16.34 2.97 -5.04
N ARG A 247 -15.37 2.08 -4.85
CA ARG A 247 -15.56 0.61 -4.84
C ARG A 247 -14.93 -0.03 -3.61
N SER A 248 -15.46 0.29 -2.44
CA SER A 248 -14.79 0.08 -1.14
C SER A 248 -15.58 -0.84 -0.22
N ILE A 249 -14.89 -1.61 0.60
CA ILE A 249 -15.43 -2.18 1.84
C ILE A 249 -15.01 -1.24 2.96
N LEU A 250 -16.00 -0.76 3.71
CA LEU A 250 -15.84 0.19 4.79
C LEU A 250 -16.14 -0.47 6.14
N ALA A 251 -15.37 -0.10 7.16
CA ALA A 251 -15.56 -0.57 8.52
C ALA A 251 -15.13 0.47 9.56
N ASP A 252 -15.51 0.25 10.81
CA ASP A 252 -15.08 1.04 11.96
C ASP A 252 -13.57 0.88 12.22
N PRO A 253 -12.77 1.97 12.24
CA PRO A 253 -11.32 1.86 12.46
C PRO A 253 -10.90 1.71 13.93
N ARG A 254 -11.81 1.90 14.90
CA ARG A 254 -11.46 2.10 16.31
C ARG A 254 -10.90 0.84 16.97
N GLU A 255 -11.66 -0.24 16.88
CA GLU A 255 -11.33 -1.51 17.55
C GLU A 255 -10.38 -2.36 16.71
N ALA A 256 -9.27 -2.83 17.29
CA ALA A 256 -8.30 -3.67 16.60
C ALA A 256 -8.93 -4.97 16.03
N THR A 257 -9.91 -5.54 16.73
CA THR A 257 -10.63 -6.75 16.33
C THR A 257 -11.46 -6.58 15.05
N THR A 258 -11.75 -5.34 14.62
CA THR A 258 -12.44 -5.10 13.35
C THR A 258 -11.63 -5.63 12.16
N LYS A 259 -10.29 -5.62 12.25
CA LYS A 259 -9.42 -6.21 11.23
C LYS A 259 -9.75 -7.68 10.98
N ASP A 260 -9.95 -8.43 12.06
CA ASP A 260 -10.25 -9.87 11.98
C ASP A 260 -11.63 -10.10 11.38
N ARG A 261 -12.62 -9.29 11.76
CA ARG A 261 -13.97 -9.34 11.18
C ARG A 261 -13.96 -9.08 9.67
N VAL A 262 -13.24 -8.07 9.21
CA VAL A 262 -13.10 -7.78 7.77
C VAL A 262 -12.41 -8.94 7.04
N ASN A 263 -11.31 -9.47 7.59
CA ASN A 263 -10.60 -10.60 7.00
C ASN A 263 -11.48 -11.86 6.90
N SER A 264 -12.24 -12.18 7.94
CA SER A 264 -13.18 -13.31 7.95
C SER A 264 -14.32 -13.09 6.96
N ALA A 265 -14.86 -11.87 6.86
CA ALA A 265 -15.97 -11.55 5.97
C ALA A 265 -15.59 -11.70 4.50
N VAL A 266 -14.40 -11.24 4.11
CA VAL A 266 -13.95 -11.23 2.69
C VAL A 266 -13.45 -12.61 2.21
N LYS A 267 -13.28 -13.57 3.14
CA LYS A 267 -12.81 -14.95 2.94
C LYS A 267 -11.39 -15.06 2.33
N TYR A 268 -10.58 -15.98 2.85
CA TYR A 268 -9.27 -16.37 2.29
C TYR A 268 -8.21 -15.25 2.14
N ARG A 269 -8.29 -14.17 2.92
CA ARG A 269 -7.26 -13.11 2.93
C ARG A 269 -6.19 -13.41 3.98
N GLU A 270 -4.92 -13.15 3.69
CA GLU A 270 -3.84 -13.37 4.63
C GLU A 270 -3.93 -12.37 5.80
N SER A 271 -3.84 -12.87 7.04
CA SER A 271 -4.06 -12.10 8.27
C SER A 271 -3.09 -10.92 8.46
N PHE A 272 -1.91 -10.99 7.84
CA PHE A 272 -0.91 -9.93 7.93
C PHE A 272 -1.21 -8.72 7.03
N ARG A 273 -2.16 -8.80 6.07
CA ARG A 273 -2.46 -7.65 5.20
C ARG A 273 -3.04 -6.49 6.04
N PRO A 274 -2.41 -5.31 6.01
CA PRO A 274 -2.97 -4.16 6.70
C PRO A 274 -4.15 -3.55 5.94
N PHE A 275 -4.97 -2.80 6.68
CA PHE A 275 -6.03 -1.97 6.12
C PHE A 275 -5.63 -0.49 6.17
N ALA A 276 -6.26 0.31 5.31
CA ALA A 276 -5.89 1.71 5.14
C ALA A 276 -6.94 2.63 5.80
N PRO A 277 -6.53 3.65 6.56
CA PRO A 277 -7.44 4.69 7.00
C PRO A 277 -7.73 5.69 5.88
N ALA A 278 -9.01 5.99 5.66
CA ALA A 278 -9.47 7.15 4.92
C ALA A 278 -9.88 8.26 5.90
N VAL A 279 -9.24 9.42 5.81
CA VAL A 279 -9.39 10.55 6.74
C VAL A 279 -9.74 11.83 5.98
N LEU A 280 -10.50 12.73 6.61
CA LEU A 280 -10.73 14.06 6.06
C LEU A 280 -9.39 14.81 5.90
N ALA A 281 -9.14 15.42 4.74
CA ALA A 281 -7.84 16.01 4.43
C ALA A 281 -7.41 17.07 5.46
N GLU A 282 -8.35 17.90 5.91
CA GLU A 282 -8.13 18.95 6.91
C GLU A 282 -7.89 18.44 8.33
N ARG A 283 -8.18 17.15 8.60
CA ARG A 283 -7.90 16.48 9.88
C ARG A 283 -6.67 15.59 9.81
N ALA A 284 -6.12 15.33 8.63
CA ALA A 284 -5.09 14.31 8.44
C ALA A 284 -3.82 14.58 9.26
N GLU A 285 -3.39 15.83 9.38
CA GLU A 285 -2.19 16.22 10.15
C GLU A 285 -2.36 16.11 11.66
N GLU A 286 -3.60 16.13 12.16
CA GLU A 286 -3.92 15.92 13.58
C GLU A 286 -3.82 14.44 13.95
N LEU A 287 -4.03 13.53 12.99
CA LEU A 287 -4.07 12.08 13.25
C LEU A 287 -2.76 11.39 12.85
N PHE A 288 -2.08 11.93 11.83
CA PHE A 288 -0.91 11.32 11.22
C PHE A 288 0.25 12.30 11.10
N ALA A 289 1.47 11.79 11.19
CA ALA A 289 2.71 12.56 11.06
C ALA A 289 3.02 12.91 9.60
N LEU A 290 2.10 13.64 8.96
CA LEU A 290 2.26 14.16 7.60
C LEU A 290 2.96 15.52 7.62
N ARG A 291 3.65 15.86 6.52
CA ARG A 291 4.12 17.23 6.30
C ARG A 291 2.92 18.19 6.17
N PRO A 292 3.04 19.45 6.63
CA PRO A 292 1.96 20.42 6.49
C PRO A 292 1.47 20.58 5.05
N GLY A 293 0.14 20.52 4.87
CA GLY A 293 -0.54 20.61 3.57
C GLY A 293 -0.42 19.35 2.69
N ARG A 294 0.22 18.27 3.16
CA ARG A 294 0.39 17.04 2.38
C ARG A 294 -0.95 16.34 2.18
N LYS A 295 -1.28 16.11 0.91
CA LYS A 295 -2.43 15.30 0.50
C LYS A 295 -1.94 13.94 0.00
N VAL A 296 -2.48 12.87 0.58
CA VAL A 296 -2.16 11.47 0.25
C VAL A 296 -3.40 10.86 -0.40
N ARG A 297 -3.59 11.11 -1.68
CA ARG A 297 -4.87 10.83 -2.35
C ARG A 297 -5.04 9.38 -2.76
N PHE A 298 -3.94 8.65 -2.96
CA PHE A 298 -3.96 7.37 -3.67
C PHE A 298 -3.52 6.19 -2.80
N MET A 299 -3.50 6.37 -1.48
CA MET A 299 -2.90 5.40 -0.55
C MET A 299 -1.45 5.06 -0.93
N GLU A 300 -0.73 6.02 -1.48
CA GLU A 300 0.58 5.80 -2.07
C GLU A 300 1.73 5.82 -1.06
N ARG A 301 1.49 6.26 0.18
CA ARG A 301 2.49 6.30 1.26
C ARG A 301 1.96 5.81 2.60
N VAL A 302 2.85 5.24 3.40
CA VAL A 302 2.64 5.04 4.84
C VAL A 302 3.09 6.29 5.61
N THR A 303 2.53 6.51 6.78
CA THR A 303 2.98 7.51 7.75
C THR A 303 2.73 7.01 9.17
N TRP A 304 3.28 7.69 10.17
CA TRP A 304 3.10 7.31 11.57
C TRP A 304 1.78 7.85 12.08
N VAL A 305 1.04 6.99 12.77
CA VAL A 305 -0.11 7.41 13.57
C VAL A 305 0.41 8.17 14.77
N ARG A 306 -0.13 9.35 15.04
CA ARG A 306 0.28 10.13 16.19
C ARG A 306 -0.07 9.40 17.49
N PRO A 307 0.77 9.49 18.54
CA PRO A 307 0.60 8.71 19.77
C PRO A 307 -0.81 8.77 20.36
N GLU A 308 -1.43 9.95 20.37
CA GLU A 308 -2.76 10.23 20.91
C GLU A 308 -3.92 9.55 20.14
N TRP A 309 -3.64 9.04 18.94
CA TRP A 309 -4.63 8.38 18.08
C TRP A 309 -4.43 6.88 17.93
N LYS A 310 -3.31 6.31 18.38
CA LYS A 310 -2.99 4.89 18.19
C LYS A 310 -4.07 3.96 18.74
N ASP A 311 -4.51 4.21 19.97
CA ASP A 311 -5.54 3.40 20.63
C ASP A 311 -6.95 3.62 20.05
N ARG A 312 -7.16 4.75 19.36
CA ARG A 312 -8.44 5.10 18.72
C ARG A 312 -8.53 4.66 17.26
N LEU A 313 -7.46 4.07 16.71
CA LEU A 313 -7.32 3.65 15.32
C LEU A 313 -6.76 2.22 15.23
N GLY A 314 -7.17 1.33 16.14
CA GLY A 314 -6.60 0.00 16.28
C GLY A 314 -6.70 -0.85 15.01
N ALA A 315 -7.78 -0.75 14.24
CA ALA A 315 -8.00 -1.59 13.06
C ALA A 315 -7.12 -1.22 11.85
N VAL A 316 -6.59 -0.01 11.84
CA VAL A 316 -5.87 0.60 10.71
C VAL A 316 -4.42 0.98 11.03
N THR A 317 -4.01 0.78 12.29
CA THR A 317 -2.64 0.99 12.76
C THR A 317 -1.86 -0.32 12.68
N HIS A 318 -0.71 -0.29 12.03
CA HIS A 318 0.21 -1.42 11.93
C HIS A 318 0.93 -1.65 13.26
N VAL A 319 1.55 -2.83 13.42
CA VAL A 319 2.32 -3.21 14.61
C VAL A 319 3.47 -2.24 14.94
N ASP A 320 4.02 -1.55 13.94
CA ASP A 320 5.08 -0.55 14.09
C ASP A 320 4.55 0.88 14.31
N GLY A 321 3.24 1.04 14.47
CA GLY A 321 2.57 2.32 14.66
C GLY A 321 2.39 3.15 13.38
N THR A 322 2.62 2.57 12.20
CA THR A 322 2.36 3.22 10.92
C THR A 322 0.96 2.91 10.37
N ALA A 323 0.49 3.68 9.40
CA ALA A 323 -0.72 3.42 8.65
C ALA A 323 -0.58 3.93 7.21
N ARG A 324 -1.24 3.27 6.26
CA ARG A 324 -1.27 3.69 4.85
C ARG A 324 -2.47 4.58 4.55
N VAL A 325 -2.28 5.88 4.68
CA VAL A 325 -3.36 6.87 4.73
C VAL A 325 -3.95 7.19 3.36
N GLN A 326 -5.25 7.47 3.30
CA GLN A 326 -5.92 8.20 2.23
C GLN A 326 -6.50 9.50 2.80
N THR A 327 -6.11 10.65 2.26
CA THR A 327 -6.77 11.94 2.54
C THR A 327 -7.94 12.15 1.58
N VAL A 328 -9.10 12.52 2.10
CA VAL A 328 -10.33 12.73 1.34
C VAL A 328 -10.71 14.20 1.38
N GLU A 329 -10.88 14.80 0.21
CA GLU A 329 -11.27 16.20 0.03
C GLU A 329 -12.72 16.25 -0.47
N ARG A 330 -13.51 17.19 0.07
CA ARG A 330 -14.95 17.28 -0.24
C ARG A 330 -15.23 17.64 -1.71
N ASP A 331 -14.39 18.45 -2.32
CA ASP A 331 -14.46 18.84 -3.74
C ASP A 331 -14.11 17.69 -4.69
N VAL A 332 -13.39 16.67 -4.20
CA VAL A 332 -12.98 15.49 -4.97
C VAL A 332 -13.99 14.34 -4.85
N ASN A 333 -14.43 14.02 -3.63
CA ASN A 333 -15.41 12.96 -3.39
C ASN A 333 -16.39 13.37 -2.27
N PRO A 334 -17.42 14.16 -2.59
CA PRO A 334 -18.30 14.76 -1.57
C PRO A 334 -19.07 13.71 -0.77
N ARG A 335 -19.57 12.65 -1.40
CA ARG A 335 -20.37 11.62 -0.70
C ARG A 335 -19.52 10.80 0.25
N PHE A 336 -18.29 10.44 -0.14
CA PHE A 336 -17.38 9.72 0.75
C PHE A 336 -16.86 10.62 1.88
N TYR A 337 -16.56 11.89 1.57
CA TYR A 337 -16.22 12.90 2.58
C TYR A 337 -17.35 13.05 3.61
N ASP A 338 -18.59 13.25 3.15
CA ASP A 338 -19.74 13.48 4.02
C ASP A 338 -20.01 12.25 4.93
N LEU A 339 -19.74 11.04 4.44
CA LEU A 339 -19.79 9.81 5.23
C LEU A 339 -18.73 9.76 6.34
N ILE A 340 -17.47 10.05 6.01
CA ILE A 340 -16.39 10.10 7.02
C ILE A 340 -16.69 11.21 8.05
N ALA A 341 -17.21 12.37 7.60
CA ALA A 341 -17.59 13.46 8.47
C ALA A 341 -18.75 13.09 9.41
N ALA A 342 -19.79 12.41 8.88
CA ALA A 342 -20.91 11.91 9.69
C ALA A 342 -20.44 10.89 10.73
N PHE A 343 -19.63 9.92 10.33
CA PHE A 343 -19.02 8.96 11.24
C PHE A 343 -18.17 9.66 12.32
N GLY A 344 -17.39 10.66 11.93
CA GLY A 344 -16.59 11.48 12.85
C GLY A 344 -17.44 12.27 13.85
N ARG A 345 -18.61 12.78 13.46
CA ARG A 345 -19.56 13.42 14.41
C ARG A 345 -20.11 12.44 15.43
N LEU A 346 -20.40 11.20 15.03
CA LEU A 346 -20.97 10.17 15.90
C LEU A 346 -19.94 9.59 16.87
N THR A 347 -18.70 9.38 16.42
CA THR A 347 -17.69 8.61 17.15
C THR A 347 -16.54 9.45 17.72
N GLY A 348 -16.44 10.71 17.29
CA GLY A 348 -15.29 11.57 17.53
C GLY A 348 -14.03 11.16 16.75
N VAL A 349 -14.12 10.21 15.81
CA VAL A 349 -13.00 9.70 14.99
C VAL A 349 -13.31 9.95 13.52
N PRO A 350 -12.71 10.98 12.86
CA PRO A 350 -13.00 11.32 11.46
C PRO A 350 -12.24 10.43 10.47
N VAL A 351 -12.29 9.12 10.69
CA VAL A 351 -11.58 8.10 9.91
C VAL A 351 -12.52 6.93 9.63
N LEU A 352 -12.41 6.34 8.45
CA LEU A 352 -12.97 5.02 8.16
C LEU A 352 -11.87 4.07 7.74
N LEU A 353 -12.00 2.80 8.11
CA LEU A 353 -11.23 1.73 7.47
C LEU A 353 -11.73 1.59 6.03
N ASN A 354 -10.82 1.67 5.07
CA ASN A 354 -11.11 1.47 3.64
C ASN A 354 -10.26 0.33 3.07
N THR A 355 -10.91 -0.63 2.41
CA THR A 355 -10.25 -1.67 1.63
C THR A 355 -10.98 -1.94 0.32
N SER A 356 -10.32 -2.63 -0.60
CA SER A 356 -10.88 -3.05 -1.89
C SER A 356 -12.17 -3.86 -1.73
N PHE A 357 -13.19 -3.51 -2.51
CA PHE A 357 -14.42 -4.28 -2.59
C PHE A 357 -14.26 -5.42 -3.61
N ASN A 358 -13.77 -6.55 -3.13
CA ASN A 358 -13.55 -7.79 -3.89
C ASN A 358 -13.41 -8.99 -2.94
N LEU A 359 -13.56 -10.20 -3.47
CA LEU A 359 -13.13 -11.43 -2.80
C LEU A 359 -11.64 -11.70 -3.08
N ASN A 360 -11.03 -12.59 -2.30
CA ASN A 360 -9.66 -13.03 -2.59
C ASN A 360 -9.56 -13.66 -3.99
N GLY A 361 -8.53 -13.28 -4.75
CA GLY A 361 -8.30 -13.75 -6.12
C GLY A 361 -9.12 -13.03 -7.20
N GLU A 362 -10.03 -12.12 -6.83
CA GLU A 362 -10.86 -11.38 -7.79
C GLU A 362 -10.45 -9.90 -7.91
N PRO A 363 -10.68 -9.24 -9.06
CA PRO A 363 -10.55 -7.78 -9.20
C PRO A 363 -11.58 -7.02 -8.35
N ILE A 364 -11.34 -5.71 -8.15
CA ILE A 364 -12.31 -4.78 -7.56
C ILE A 364 -13.62 -4.82 -8.37
N VAL A 365 -14.77 -4.85 -7.68
CA VAL A 365 -16.09 -4.85 -8.33
C VAL A 365 -16.23 -3.65 -9.27
N CYS A 366 -16.66 -3.91 -10.49
CA CYS A 366 -16.79 -2.89 -11.54
C CYS A 366 -18.25 -2.48 -11.71
N THR A 367 -19.15 -3.44 -11.95
CA THR A 367 -20.57 -3.20 -12.24
C THR A 367 -21.47 -3.42 -11.00
N PRO A 368 -22.73 -2.93 -11.03
CA PRO A 368 -23.72 -3.22 -10.00
C PRO A 368 -23.93 -4.72 -9.77
N GLU A 369 -23.92 -5.54 -10.83
CA GLU A 369 -23.99 -7.00 -10.76
C GLU A 369 -22.81 -7.58 -9.98
N HIS A 370 -21.58 -7.09 -10.23
CA HIS A 370 -20.39 -7.53 -9.52
C HIS A 370 -20.49 -7.20 -8.03
N ALA A 371 -20.98 -6.01 -7.68
CA ALA A 371 -21.15 -5.57 -6.30
C ALA A 371 -22.18 -6.44 -5.55
N ILE A 372 -23.33 -6.68 -6.17
CA ILE A 372 -24.39 -7.55 -5.64
C ILE A 372 -23.89 -8.98 -5.44
N ARG A 373 -23.26 -9.58 -6.47
CA ARG A 373 -22.72 -10.94 -6.38
C ARG A 373 -21.71 -11.05 -5.24
N THR A 374 -20.79 -10.09 -5.16
CA THR A 374 -19.76 -10.06 -4.11
C THR A 374 -20.40 -9.94 -2.74
N PHE A 375 -21.32 -9.00 -2.55
CA PHE A 375 -22.04 -8.77 -1.29
C PHE A 375 -22.71 -10.04 -0.76
N TYR A 376 -23.44 -10.78 -1.61
CA TYR A 376 -24.09 -12.04 -1.21
C TYR A 376 -23.13 -13.23 -1.08
N SER A 377 -21.88 -13.12 -1.56
CA SER A 377 -20.87 -14.19 -1.48
C SER A 377 -19.94 -14.08 -0.25
N CYS A 378 -19.95 -12.93 0.43
CA CYS A 378 -19.09 -12.61 1.56
C CYS A 378 -19.88 -12.33 2.85
N GLY A 379 -19.18 -12.04 3.95
CA GLY A 379 -19.76 -11.68 5.25
C GLY A 379 -20.04 -10.19 5.46
N LEU A 380 -20.28 -9.42 4.40
CA LEU A 380 -20.70 -8.01 4.55
C LEU A 380 -22.13 -7.91 5.06
N ASP A 381 -22.40 -6.91 5.89
CA ASP A 381 -23.71 -6.69 6.53
C ASP A 381 -24.61 -5.80 5.68
N LEU A 382 -24.02 -4.81 5.00
CA LEU A 382 -24.72 -3.85 4.15
C LEU A 382 -24.07 -3.65 2.80
N LEU A 383 -24.88 -3.36 1.80
CA LEU A 383 -24.43 -2.86 0.50
C LEU A 383 -25.13 -1.53 0.21
N VAL A 384 -24.34 -0.51 -0.02
CA VAL A 384 -24.78 0.76 -0.59
C VAL A 384 -24.46 0.76 -2.08
N LEU A 385 -25.49 0.80 -2.91
CA LEU A 385 -25.40 0.77 -4.36
C LEU A 385 -26.06 2.03 -4.93
N GLY A 386 -25.25 3.04 -5.22
CA GLY A 386 -25.75 4.38 -5.57
C GLY A 386 -26.64 4.94 -4.44
N PRO A 387 -27.90 5.31 -4.70
CA PRO A 387 -28.82 5.79 -3.67
C PRO A 387 -29.49 4.67 -2.86
N SER A 388 -29.29 3.40 -3.25
CA SER A 388 -29.98 2.25 -2.66
C SER A 388 -29.18 1.62 -1.53
N LEU A 389 -29.87 1.26 -0.46
CA LEU A 389 -29.36 0.51 0.69
C LEU A 389 -29.95 -0.90 0.68
N ILE A 390 -29.09 -1.91 0.68
CA ILE A 390 -29.45 -3.33 0.65
C ILE A 390 -28.93 -4.00 1.91
N ARG A 391 -29.79 -4.78 2.56
CA ARG A 391 -29.48 -5.58 3.76
C ARG A 391 -29.65 -7.06 3.41
N LYS A 392 -28.88 -7.94 4.07
CA LYS A 392 -29.21 -9.37 4.06
C LYS A 392 -30.40 -9.59 4.98
N ASP A 393 -31.36 -10.37 4.54
CA ASP A 393 -32.41 -10.86 5.42
C ASP A 393 -31.76 -11.76 6.48
N ALA A 394 -32.17 -11.56 7.74
CA ALA A 394 -31.64 -12.28 8.91
C ALA A 394 -32.08 -13.75 8.95
#